data_AF-A0A965CVU5-F1
#
_entry.id   AF-A0A965CVU5-F1
#
_cell.length_a   1.000
_cell.length_b   1.000
_cell.length_c   1.000
_cell.angle_alpha   90.00
_cell.angle_beta   90.00
_cell.angle_gamma   90.00
#
_symmetry.space_group_name_H-M   'P 1'
#
loop_
_entity.id
_entity.type
_entity.pdbx_description
1 polymer ?
#
loop_
_entity_poly.entity_id
_entity_poly.type
_entity_poly.pdbx_seq_one_letter_code
_entity_poly.pdbx_strand_id
1 'polypeptide(L)'
;ALLWQGEVVEIRGERMDYLQVWDYRRERGGFVRANQVRRMRLTADETPELLAILRFVRETPGAEALGIGLAAAFIQAAPAEVLQSDAGIEVLDALGTVAERLARRASTAAPTNAISRNAEAALAAHLDVAARYGVNFVSFERDGRRYGARSPGSRRVQAKRRRSRQHVRLPNLPVSRKPN
;
A
#
# COMPACT_ATOMS: atom_id res chain seq x y z
N ALA A 1 -14.01 -9.37 0.22
CA ALA A 1 -12.96 -8.70 -0.57
C ALA A 1 -11.65 -9.35 -0.17
N LEU A 2 -10.81 -9.73 -1.13
CA LEU A 2 -9.51 -10.37 -0.84
C LEU A 2 -8.53 -9.30 -0.33
N LEU A 3 -7.87 -9.57 0.78
CA LEU A 3 -6.76 -8.77 1.26
C LEU A 3 -5.45 -9.30 0.67
N TRP A 4 -4.56 -8.39 0.31
CA TRP A 4 -3.26 -8.71 -0.26
C TRP A 4 -2.13 -8.34 0.70
N GLN A 5 -1.01 -9.05 0.58
CA GLN A 5 0.16 -8.79 1.40
C GLN A 5 0.62 -7.34 1.25
N GLY A 6 0.97 -6.71 2.37
CA GLY A 6 1.33 -5.30 2.43
C GLY A 6 0.13 -4.35 2.62
N GLU A 7 -1.12 -4.81 2.53
CA GLU A 7 -2.26 -3.99 2.97
C GLU A 7 -2.31 -3.88 4.50
N VAL A 8 -2.53 -2.67 5.00
CA VAL A 8 -2.76 -2.39 6.43
C VAL A 8 -4.26 -2.30 6.69
N VAL A 9 -4.68 -2.92 7.79
CA VAL A 9 -6.06 -2.88 8.29
C VAL A 9 -6.05 -2.54 9.78
N GLU A 10 -7.07 -1.83 10.23
CA GLU A 10 -7.25 -1.54 11.65
C GLU A 10 -7.96 -2.73 12.32
N ILE A 11 -7.41 -3.21 13.43
CA ILE A 11 -8.05 -4.24 14.25
C ILE A 11 -9.01 -3.57 15.22
N ARG A 12 -10.29 -3.93 15.16
CA ARG A 12 -11.37 -3.36 16.00
C ARG A 12 -11.86 -4.31 17.09
N GLY A 13 -11.52 -5.59 16.99
CA GLY A 13 -11.92 -6.59 17.96
C GLY A 13 -11.39 -7.96 17.60
N GLU A 14 -11.48 -8.86 18.56
CA GLU A 14 -11.03 -10.25 18.44
C GLU A 14 -12.16 -11.16 18.93
N ARG A 15 -12.45 -12.20 18.14
CA ARG A 15 -13.46 -13.21 18.45
C ARG A 15 -12.90 -14.57 18.06
N MET A 16 -12.57 -15.40 19.04
CA MET A 16 -11.87 -16.68 18.82
C MET A 16 -10.60 -16.42 17.99
N ASP A 17 -10.37 -17.21 16.93
CA ASP A 17 -9.20 -17.06 16.03
C ASP A 17 -9.40 -15.99 14.93
N TYR A 18 -10.46 -15.18 15.00
CA TYR A 18 -10.78 -14.17 14.01
C TYR A 18 -10.61 -12.76 14.56
N LEU A 19 -10.02 -11.89 13.74
CA LEU A 19 -9.92 -10.47 14.00
C LEU A 19 -10.96 -9.73 13.19
N GLN A 20 -11.76 -8.90 13.85
CA GLN A 20 -12.60 -7.92 13.20
C GLN A 20 -11.72 -6.76 12.74
N VAL A 21 -11.70 -6.53 11.43
CA VAL A 21 -10.83 -5.54 10.81
C VAL A 21 -11.60 -4.50 10.02
N TRP A 22 -11.02 -3.31 9.88
CA TRP A 22 -11.52 -2.24 9.03
C TRP A 22 -10.45 -1.80 8.02
N ASP A 23 -10.78 -1.87 6.73
CA ASP A 23 -9.97 -1.27 5.66
C ASP A 23 -10.50 0.15 5.41
N TYR A 24 -9.70 1.15 5.81
CA TYR A 24 -10.03 2.56 5.62
C TYR A 24 -10.07 3.01 4.15
N ARG A 25 -9.33 2.34 3.25
CA ARG A 25 -9.31 2.67 1.83
C ARG A 25 -10.55 2.17 1.11
N ARG A 26 -11.08 1.02 1.53
CA ARG A 26 -12.29 0.41 0.96
C ARG A 26 -13.55 0.76 1.75
N GLU A 27 -13.40 1.51 2.85
CA GLU A 27 -14.45 1.86 3.81
C GLU A 27 -15.30 0.64 4.20
N ARG A 28 -14.62 -0.48 4.48
CA ARG A 28 -15.27 -1.78 4.65
C ARG A 28 -14.69 -2.56 5.82
N GLY A 29 -15.60 -3.10 6.63
CA GLY A 29 -15.28 -4.06 7.68
C GLY A 29 -15.24 -5.50 7.18
N GLY A 30 -14.49 -6.35 7.87
CA GLY A 30 -14.43 -7.78 7.59
C GLY A 30 -13.82 -8.57 8.75
N PHE A 31 -13.65 -9.87 8.54
CA PHE A 31 -12.96 -10.76 9.46
C PHE A 31 -11.79 -11.43 8.76
N VAL A 32 -10.66 -11.54 9.44
CA VAL A 32 -9.46 -12.25 8.99
C VAL A 32 -9.01 -13.21 10.09
N ARG A 33 -8.33 -14.30 9.74
CA ARG A 33 -7.75 -15.17 10.77
C ARG A 33 -6.56 -14.48 11.42
N ALA A 34 -6.41 -14.64 12.73
CA ALA A 34 -5.33 -14.02 13.48
C ALA A 34 -3.94 -14.40 12.95
N ASN A 35 -3.76 -15.61 12.45
CA ASN A 35 -2.51 -16.09 11.86
C ASN A 35 -2.21 -15.57 10.43
N GLN A 36 -3.14 -14.85 9.81
CA GLN A 36 -2.97 -14.29 8.46
C GLN A 36 -2.53 -12.82 8.48
N VAL A 37 -2.49 -12.20 9.65
CA VAL A 37 -2.09 -10.80 9.81
C VAL A 37 -1.00 -10.67 10.87
N ARG A 38 -0.07 -9.76 10.61
CA ARG A 38 0.90 -9.34 11.60
C ARG A 38 0.33 -8.16 12.37
N ARG A 39 0.26 -8.28 13.70
CA ARG A 39 -0.11 -7.15 14.58
C ARG A 39 1.09 -6.23 14.74
N MET A 40 0.85 -4.93 14.68
CA MET A 40 1.88 -3.89 14.78
C MET A 40 1.31 -2.73 15.59
N ARG A 41 2.08 -2.18 16.52
CA ARG A 41 1.69 -1.01 17.32
C ARG A 41 2.07 0.31 16.64
N LEU A 42 2.99 0.26 15.67
CA LEU A 42 3.52 1.44 14.95
C LEU A 42 4.20 2.43 15.91
N THR A 43 4.96 1.90 16.85
CA THR A 43 5.71 2.66 17.85
C THR A 43 7.21 2.60 17.57
N ALA A 44 7.97 3.58 18.07
CA ALA A 44 9.39 3.73 17.77
C ALA A 44 10.23 2.49 18.15
N ASP A 45 9.86 1.77 19.21
CA ASP A 45 10.50 0.53 19.67
C ASP A 45 10.37 -0.64 18.68
N GLU A 46 9.39 -0.62 17.76
CA GLU A 46 9.21 -1.65 16.74
C GLU A 46 10.12 -1.43 15.51
N THR A 47 10.73 -0.26 15.37
CA THR A 47 11.52 0.09 14.17
C THR A 47 12.68 -0.86 13.86
N PRO A 48 13.47 -1.37 14.84
CA PRO A 48 14.55 -2.30 14.53
C PRO A 48 14.03 -3.65 14.00
N GLU A 49 12.91 -4.11 14.55
CA GLU A 49 12.27 -5.35 14.10
C GLU A 49 11.70 -5.21 12.68
N LEU A 50 11.06 -4.07 12.39
CA LEU A 50 10.55 -3.78 11.04
C LEU A 50 11.67 -3.72 10.01
N LEU A 51 12.80 -3.12 10.36
CA LEU A 51 13.97 -3.09 9.50
C LEU A 51 14.53 -4.50 9.26
N ALA A 52 14.63 -5.33 10.30
CA ALA A 52 15.10 -6.71 10.17
C ALA A 52 14.23 -7.54 9.20
N ILE A 53 12.91 -7.41 9.31
CA ILE A 53 11.99 -8.11 8.40
C ILE A 53 12.09 -7.53 6.98
N LEU A 54 12.20 -6.20 6.84
CA LEU A 54 12.34 -5.56 5.54
C LEU A 54 13.61 -6.02 4.83
N ARG A 55 14.74 -6.17 5.53
CA ARG A 55 16.00 -6.72 4.97
C ARG A 55 15.80 -8.10 4.35
N PHE A 56 15.05 -8.97 5.03
CA PHE A 56 14.73 -10.31 4.51
C PHE A 56 13.78 -10.24 3.30
N VAL A 57 12.68 -9.49 3.43
CA VAL A 57 11.65 -9.38 2.38
C VAL A 57 12.20 -8.72 1.12
N ARG A 58 13.10 -7.74 1.27
CA ARG A 58 13.82 -7.08 0.18
C ARG A 58 14.47 -8.08 -0.77
N GLU A 59 15.02 -9.18 -0.28
CA GLU A 59 15.71 -10.17 -1.11
C GLU A 59 14.77 -11.24 -1.68
N THR A 60 13.47 -11.18 -1.37
CA THR A 60 12.47 -12.17 -1.80
C THR A 60 11.70 -11.67 -3.04
N PRO A 61 11.89 -12.26 -4.24
CA PRO A 61 11.09 -11.92 -5.43
C PRO A 61 9.62 -12.28 -5.22
N GLY A 62 8.71 -11.44 -5.70
CA GLY A 62 7.27 -11.64 -5.53
C GLY A 62 6.73 -11.16 -4.18
N ALA A 63 7.57 -10.68 -3.25
CA ALA A 63 7.13 -10.10 -1.98
C ALA A 63 7.15 -8.55 -2.00
N GLU A 64 7.17 -7.92 -3.18
CA GLU A 64 7.43 -6.48 -3.28
C GLU A 64 6.34 -5.64 -2.60
N ALA A 65 5.07 -6.04 -2.69
CA ALA A 65 3.97 -5.35 -2.02
C ALA A 65 4.10 -5.39 -0.48
N LEU A 66 4.52 -6.53 0.06
CA LEU A 66 4.83 -6.67 1.49
C LEU A 66 6.01 -5.78 1.89
N GLY A 67 7.07 -5.75 1.08
CA GLY A 67 8.23 -4.88 1.32
C GLY A 67 7.87 -3.40 1.34
N ILE A 68 7.02 -2.94 0.41
CA ILE A 68 6.52 -1.56 0.39
C ILE A 68 5.68 -1.28 1.64
N GLY A 69 4.81 -2.21 2.06
CA GLY A 69 4.01 -2.06 3.28
C GLY A 69 4.87 -1.98 4.56
N LEU A 70 5.90 -2.82 4.68
CA LEU A 70 6.84 -2.80 5.80
C LEU A 70 7.66 -1.50 5.85
N ALA A 71 8.13 -1.02 4.70
CA ALA A 71 8.83 0.25 4.61
C ALA A 71 7.91 1.42 5.01
N ALA A 72 6.66 1.43 4.54
CA ALA A 72 5.68 2.44 4.95
C ALA A 72 5.39 2.40 6.46
N ALA A 73 5.28 1.21 7.03
CA ALA A 73 5.08 1.05 8.46
C ALA A 73 6.29 1.50 9.29
N PHE A 74 7.52 1.23 8.84
CA PHE A 74 8.72 1.78 9.45
C PHE A 74 8.70 3.30 9.41
N ILE A 75 8.40 3.90 8.25
CA ILE A 75 8.34 5.36 8.10
C ILE A 75 7.29 5.99 9.02
N GLN A 76 6.18 5.28 9.24
CA GLN A 76 5.12 5.73 10.14
C GLN A 76 5.50 5.60 11.64
N ALA A 77 6.25 4.56 12.00
CA ALA A 77 6.63 4.28 13.38
C ALA A 77 7.90 5.03 13.83
N ALA A 78 8.80 5.35 12.91
CA ALA A 78 10.11 5.89 13.22
C ALA A 78 10.07 7.39 13.59
N PRO A 79 10.75 7.79 14.68
CA PRO A 79 10.94 9.20 15.00
C PRO A 79 11.88 9.86 13.99
N ALA A 80 11.87 11.19 13.95
CA ALA A 80 12.60 11.96 12.94
C ALA A 80 14.11 11.68 12.97
N GLU A 81 14.68 11.46 14.15
CA GLU A 81 16.10 11.18 14.36
C GLU A 81 16.49 9.83 13.73
N VAL A 82 15.62 8.82 13.84
CA VAL A 82 15.85 7.51 13.21
C VAL A 82 15.70 7.60 11.70
N LEU A 83 14.73 8.36 11.20
CA LEU A 83 14.56 8.58 9.76
C LEU A 83 15.74 9.30 9.11
N GLN A 84 16.46 10.14 9.86
CA GLN A 84 17.65 10.85 9.39
C GLN A 84 18.94 10.03 9.55
N SER A 85 18.88 8.88 10.23
CA SER A 85 20.02 7.99 10.42
C SER A 85 20.22 7.03 9.24
N ASP A 86 21.30 6.24 9.30
CA ASP A 86 21.58 5.16 8.35
C ASP A 86 20.43 4.16 8.21
N ALA A 87 19.69 3.89 9.29
CA ALA A 87 18.52 3.01 9.25
C ALA A 87 17.41 3.58 8.35
N GLY A 88 17.16 4.90 8.42
CA GLY A 88 16.19 5.56 7.55
C GLY A 88 16.62 5.55 6.09
N ILE A 89 17.91 5.78 5.84
CA ILE A 89 18.50 5.70 4.49
C ILE A 89 18.32 4.28 3.92
N GLU A 90 18.62 3.26 4.71
CA GLU A 90 18.48 1.86 4.31
C GLU A 90 17.04 1.48 3.96
N VAL A 91 16.05 1.96 4.73
CA VAL A 91 14.63 1.72 4.44
C VAL A 91 14.21 2.36 3.11
N LEU A 92 14.69 3.57 2.83
CA LEU A 92 14.39 4.26 1.58
C LEU A 92 15.05 3.59 0.37
N ASP A 93 16.29 3.09 0.53
CA ASP A 93 16.99 2.28 -0.48
C ASP A 93 16.27 0.95 -0.74
N ALA A 94 15.87 0.25 0.32
CA ALA A 94 15.09 -0.99 0.24
C ALA A 94 13.74 -0.75 -0.47
N LEU A 95 13.05 0.35 -0.13
CA LEU A 95 11.81 0.77 -0.80
C LEU A 95 12.04 1.00 -2.30
N GLY A 96 13.14 1.67 -2.68
CA GLY A 96 13.53 1.87 -4.07
C GLY A 96 13.77 0.53 -4.79
N THR A 97 14.50 -0.38 -4.16
CA THR A 97 14.84 -1.70 -4.70
C THR A 97 13.60 -2.56 -4.96
N VAL A 98 12.67 -2.64 -4.01
CA VAL A 98 11.44 -3.43 -4.19
C VAL A 98 10.49 -2.77 -5.20
N ALA A 99 10.42 -1.44 -5.24
CA ALA A 99 9.59 -0.72 -6.20
C ALA A 99 10.12 -0.88 -7.64
N GLU A 100 11.43 -0.79 -7.84
CA GLU A 100 12.08 -1.02 -9.14
C GLU A 100 11.86 -2.45 -9.64
N ARG A 101 11.99 -3.44 -8.75
CA ARG A 101 11.70 -4.84 -9.08
C ARG A 101 10.25 -5.03 -9.50
N LEU A 102 9.30 -4.40 -8.79
CA LEU A 102 7.88 -4.44 -9.16
C LEU A 102 7.62 -3.77 -10.51
N ALA A 103 8.27 -2.62 -10.79
CA ALA A 103 8.18 -1.94 -12.09
C ALA A 103 8.70 -2.82 -13.23
N ARG A 104 9.84 -3.49 -13.03
CA ARG A 104 10.41 -4.42 -13.99
C ARG A 104 9.49 -5.60 -14.27
N ARG A 105 8.93 -6.21 -13.22
CA ARG A 105 7.92 -7.28 -13.34
C ARG A 105 6.70 -6.83 -14.13
N ALA A 106 6.19 -5.61 -13.86
CA ALA A 106 5.08 -5.04 -14.61
C ALA A 106 5.42 -4.81 -16.09
N SER A 107 6.64 -4.34 -16.37
CA SER A 107 7.12 -4.10 -17.73
C SER A 107 7.28 -5.40 -18.52
N THR A 108 7.78 -6.46 -17.89
CA THR A 108 7.94 -7.78 -18.54
C THR A 108 6.61 -8.49 -18.77
N ALA A 109 5.59 -8.19 -17.95
CA ALA A 109 4.25 -8.77 -18.10
C ALA A 109 3.45 -8.18 -19.28
N ALA A 110 3.71 -6.92 -19.63
CA ALA A 110 2.93 -6.15 -20.59
C ALA A 110 2.91 -6.65 -22.06
N PRO A 111 3.96 -7.28 -22.63
CA PRO A 111 3.98 -7.57 -24.06
C PRO A 111 3.58 -9.00 -24.47
N THR A 112 3.44 -9.98 -23.55
CA THR A 112 3.48 -11.39 -23.97
C THR A 112 2.38 -12.32 -23.46
N ASN A 113 1.42 -11.91 -22.60
CA ASN A 113 0.47 -12.84 -21.95
C ASN A 113 1.18 -14.11 -21.39
N ALA A 114 2.47 -14.01 -21.06
CA ALA A 114 3.33 -15.16 -20.76
C ALA A 114 3.20 -15.62 -19.30
N ILE A 115 2.34 -14.98 -18.52
CA ILE A 115 2.12 -15.26 -17.11
C ILE A 115 0.71 -15.77 -16.92
N SER A 116 0.53 -16.69 -15.98
CA SER A 116 -0.80 -17.22 -15.68
C SER A 116 -1.74 -16.12 -15.19
N ARG A 117 -3.05 -16.27 -15.41
CA ARG A 117 -4.07 -15.32 -14.91
C ARG A 117 -3.96 -15.05 -13.40
N ASN A 118 -3.52 -16.05 -12.62
CA ASN A 118 -3.30 -15.89 -11.19
C ASN A 118 -2.11 -14.96 -10.90
N ALA A 119 -1.03 -15.07 -11.68
CA ALA A 119 0.14 -14.21 -11.54
C ALA A 119 -0.15 -12.77 -12.02
N GLU A 120 -0.98 -12.61 -13.05
CA GLU A 120 -1.47 -11.29 -13.47
C GLU A 120 -2.32 -10.63 -12.39
N ALA A 121 -3.25 -11.36 -11.78
CA ALA A 121 -4.07 -10.86 -10.68
C ALA A 121 -3.22 -10.46 -9.45
N ALA A 122 -2.21 -11.26 -9.11
CA ALA A 122 -1.26 -10.93 -8.03
C ALA A 122 -0.43 -9.68 -8.36
N LEU A 123 0.07 -9.56 -9.60
CA LEU A 123 0.80 -8.38 -10.04
C LEU A 123 -0.06 -7.11 -9.98
N ALA A 124 -1.30 -7.16 -10.47
CA ALA A 124 -2.24 -6.06 -10.40
C ALA A 124 -2.49 -5.64 -8.94
N ALA A 125 -2.71 -6.62 -8.06
CA ALA A 125 -2.88 -6.35 -6.64
C ALA A 125 -1.64 -5.71 -6.00
N HIS A 126 -0.43 -6.13 -6.37
CA HIS A 126 0.80 -5.54 -5.84
C HIS A 126 0.97 -4.08 -6.28
N LEU A 127 0.58 -3.76 -7.52
CA LEU A 127 0.56 -2.37 -8.01
C LEU A 127 -0.48 -1.53 -7.25
N ASP A 128 -1.66 -2.08 -6.95
CA ASP A 128 -2.66 -1.40 -6.13
C ASP A 128 -2.15 -1.14 -4.70
N VAL A 129 -1.48 -2.11 -4.08
CA VAL A 129 -0.84 -1.95 -2.76
C VAL A 129 0.27 -0.90 -2.81
N ALA A 130 1.09 -0.87 -3.86
CA ALA A 130 2.11 0.16 -4.02
C ALA A 130 1.50 1.57 -4.13
N ALA A 131 0.45 1.73 -4.94
CA ALA A 131 -0.26 3.00 -5.11
C ALA A 131 -0.87 3.51 -3.80
N ARG A 132 -1.31 2.59 -2.93
CA ARG A 132 -1.80 2.91 -1.58
C ARG A 132 -0.76 3.63 -0.71
N TYR A 133 0.51 3.34 -0.87
CA TYR A 133 1.59 4.00 -0.13
C TYR A 133 2.21 5.16 -0.92
N GLY A 134 1.59 5.58 -2.02
CA GLY A 134 2.06 6.68 -2.85
C GLY A 134 3.14 6.30 -3.86
N VAL A 135 3.44 5.01 -4.02
CA VAL A 135 4.34 4.50 -5.06
C VAL A 135 3.55 4.29 -6.35
N ASN A 136 3.58 5.28 -7.23
CA ASN A 136 2.88 5.24 -8.51
C ASN A 136 3.83 4.87 -9.65
N PHE A 137 3.35 4.04 -10.58
CA PHE A 137 4.08 3.63 -11.78
C PHE A 137 3.47 4.30 -13.01
N VAL A 138 4.31 4.80 -13.90
CA VAL A 138 3.92 5.38 -15.19
C VAL A 138 4.43 4.44 -16.27
N SER A 139 3.56 4.06 -17.20
CA SER A 139 3.93 3.28 -18.37
C SER A 139 4.17 4.22 -19.56
N PHE A 140 5.30 4.05 -20.23
CA PHE A 140 5.64 4.72 -21.47
C PHE A 140 5.80 3.68 -22.57
N GLU A 141 5.10 3.84 -23.68
CA GLU A 141 5.27 2.97 -24.85
C GLU A 141 6.23 3.65 -25.83
N ARG A 142 7.37 3.00 -26.11
CA ARG A 142 8.34 3.46 -27.12
C ARG A 142 8.65 2.29 -28.06
N ASP A 143 8.51 2.53 -29.36
CA ASP A 143 8.76 1.55 -30.42
C ASP A 143 8.02 0.21 -30.22
N GLY A 144 6.75 0.27 -29.79
CA GLY A 144 5.90 -0.91 -29.54
C GLY A 144 6.24 -1.70 -28.27
N ARG A 145 7.13 -1.19 -27.41
CA ARG A 145 7.45 -1.76 -26.09
C ARG A 145 7.05 -0.81 -24.97
N ARG A 146 6.26 -1.29 -24.01
CA ARG A 146 5.91 -0.55 -22.79
C ARG A 146 6.99 -0.71 -21.72
N TYR A 147 7.50 0.42 -21.24
CA TYR A 147 8.41 0.56 -20.11
C TYR A 147 7.64 1.14 -18.92
N GLY A 148 7.59 0.43 -17.80
CA GLY A 148 7.07 0.94 -16.54
C GLY A 148 8.19 1.61 -15.74
N ALA A 149 8.07 2.91 -15.49
CA ALA A 149 8.98 3.64 -14.61
C ALA A 149 8.22 4.10 -13.36
N ARG A 150 8.88 4.10 -12.19
CA ARG A 150 8.34 4.77 -11.00
C ARG A 150 8.18 6.26 -11.31
N SER A 151 7.02 6.84 -11.03
CA SER A 151 6.81 8.27 -11.18
C SER A 151 7.78 9.04 -10.29
N PRO A 152 8.64 9.94 -10.81
CA PRO A 152 9.37 10.86 -9.95
C PRO A 152 8.34 11.73 -9.22
N GLY A 153 8.39 11.70 -7.89
CA GLY A 153 7.34 12.20 -7.01
C GLY A 153 6.80 13.57 -7.44
N SER A 154 5.59 13.58 -8.01
CA SER A 154 4.92 14.82 -8.40
C SER A 154 4.29 15.42 -7.16
N ARG A 155 5.05 16.22 -6.41
CA ARG A 155 4.49 17.14 -5.41
C ARG A 155 3.79 18.29 -6.15
N ARG A 156 2.64 18.01 -6.79
CA ARG A 156 1.71 19.07 -7.19
C ARG A 156 0.95 19.49 -5.94
N VAL A 157 1.45 20.54 -5.29
CA VAL A 157 0.63 21.45 -4.49
C VAL A 157 -0.44 22.00 -5.43
N GLN A 158 -1.61 21.34 -5.49
CA GLN A 158 -2.82 22.03 -5.91
C GLN A 158 -3.15 23.00 -4.79
N ALA A 159 -2.61 24.21 -4.88
CA ALA A 159 -3.18 25.38 -4.22
C ALA A 159 -4.57 25.61 -4.83
N LYS A 160 -5.54 24.81 -4.40
CA LYS A 160 -6.95 25.09 -4.63
C LYS A 160 -7.26 26.28 -3.75
N ARG A 161 -7.11 27.49 -4.32
CA ARG A 161 -7.54 28.75 -3.72
C ARG A 161 -9.05 28.62 -3.47
N ARG A 162 -9.42 28.14 -2.28
CA ARG A 162 -10.79 28.12 -1.77
C ARG A 162 -11.22 29.58 -1.64
N ARG A 163 -11.79 30.15 -2.71
CA ARG A 163 -12.72 31.26 -2.54
C ARG A 163 -13.96 30.66 -1.88
N SER A 164 -14.10 30.97 -0.62
CA SER A 164 -15.28 30.80 0.20
C SER A 164 -16.52 31.32 -0.53
N ARG A 165 -17.40 30.40 -0.93
CA ARG A 165 -18.84 30.66 -1.02
C ARG A 165 -19.56 29.42 -0.50
N GLN A 166 -19.88 29.47 0.79
CA GLN A 166 -20.80 28.55 1.45
C GLN A 166 -22.19 28.82 0.87
N HIS A 167 -22.88 27.78 0.43
CA HIS A 167 -24.33 27.82 0.25
C HIS A 167 -24.92 26.64 1.05
N VAL A 168 -25.71 27.00 2.05
CA VAL A 168 -26.57 26.12 2.84
C VAL A 168 -27.82 25.84 2.01
N ARG A 169 -28.19 24.55 1.84
CA ARG A 169 -29.56 24.15 1.51
C ARG A 169 -29.87 22.75 2.04
N LEU A 170 -30.71 22.72 3.06
CA LEU A 170 -31.72 21.68 3.33
C LEU A 170 -33.10 22.36 3.07
N PRO A 171 -34.23 21.66 2.81
CA PRO A 171 -34.61 20.39 3.46
C PRO A 171 -35.41 19.35 2.62
N ASN A 172 -35.63 18.19 3.26
CA ASN A 172 -36.66 17.14 3.07
C ASN A 172 -36.52 16.18 1.87
N LEU A 173 -36.75 14.85 1.90
CA LEU A 173 -37.11 13.75 2.83
C LEU A 173 -37.15 12.46 1.92
N PRO A 174 -37.33 11.19 2.36
CA PRO A 174 -37.01 10.50 3.60
C PRO A 174 -36.11 9.25 3.39
N VAL A 175 -35.60 8.72 4.51
CA VAL A 175 -34.91 7.43 4.65
C VAL A 175 -35.93 6.28 4.69
N SER A 176 -35.69 5.18 3.97
CA SER A 176 -36.38 3.90 4.20
C SER A 176 -35.39 2.81 4.62
N ARG A 177 -35.75 2.10 5.69
CA ARG A 177 -34.99 1.05 6.39
C ARG A 177 -35.29 -0.33 5.79
N LYS A 178 -34.28 -1.20 5.75
CA LYS A 178 -34.46 -2.68 5.74
C LYS A 178 -35.21 -3.12 7.01
N PRO A 179 -35.96 -4.25 7.04
CA PRO A 179 -35.36 -5.59 6.89
C PRO A 179 -36.23 -6.71 6.26
N ASN A 180 -35.56 -7.77 5.80
CA ASN A 180 -35.71 -9.16 6.27
C ASN A 180 -34.33 -9.82 6.21
#